data_AF-A0A2G4INA3-F1
#
_entry.id   AF-A0A2G4INA3-F1
#
_cell.length_a   1.000
_cell.length_b   1.000
_cell.length_c   1.000
_cell.angle_alpha   90.00
_cell.angle_beta   90.00
_cell.angle_gamma   90.00
#
_symmetry.space_group_name_H-M   'P 1'
#
loop_
_entity.id
_entity.type
_entity.pdbx_description
1 polymer ?
#
loop_
_entity_poly.entity_id
_entity_poly.type
_entity_poly.pdbx_seq_one_letter_code
_entity_poly.pdbx_strand_id
1 'polypeptide(L)'
;MMSSWRKPIRSTGLVVGLVMALAYPSHASPGSAIPEVKAETLNKAKIVVPKDFTAERNVLLFSFGRDMQAPTDAWDAALAPDRDGTAVQVYNMPLIPNPGAIVRSFISGGMRGIYEDKALRDRVVVMYVEEKTYFPALDVTDKSAPLIVVTDKAGIEVGRVQGNLSEALLADVRKLIRK
;
A
#
# COMPACT_ATOMS: atom_id res chain seq x y z
N MET A 1 -46.92 -10.25 58.70
CA MET A 1 -46.90 -9.16 57.69
C MET A 1 -45.46 -9.05 57.20
N MET A 2 -45.13 -9.72 56.08
CA MET A 2 -45.02 -9.13 54.73
C MET A 2 -43.81 -8.19 54.62
N SER A 3 -42.86 -8.30 53.71
CA SER A 3 -42.69 -9.13 52.52
C SER A 3 -41.20 -9.06 52.16
N SER A 4 -40.62 -10.19 51.79
CA SER A 4 -39.31 -10.24 51.14
C SER A 4 -39.35 -9.50 49.80
N TRP A 5 -38.32 -8.71 49.51
CA TRP A 5 -38.16 -8.04 48.23
C TRP A 5 -36.98 -8.68 47.50
N ARG A 6 -37.29 -9.58 46.56
CA ARG A 6 -36.34 -10.06 45.55
C ARG A 6 -36.29 -9.03 44.42
N LYS A 7 -35.10 -8.54 44.06
CA LYS A 7 -34.88 -7.86 42.78
C LYS A 7 -34.14 -8.79 41.82
N PRO A 8 -34.54 -8.83 40.54
CA PRO A 8 -34.01 -9.77 39.57
C PRO A 8 -32.61 -9.38 39.07
N ILE A 9 -31.78 -10.41 38.87
CA ILE A 9 -30.51 -10.36 38.16
C ILE A 9 -30.80 -9.93 36.72
N ARG A 10 -30.32 -8.74 36.33
CA ARG A 10 -30.22 -8.36 34.91
C ARG A 10 -28.93 -8.95 34.38
N SER A 11 -29.05 -10.00 33.59
CA SER A 11 -27.99 -10.54 32.74
C SER A 11 -27.55 -9.46 31.75
N THR A 12 -26.38 -8.88 31.99
CA THR A 12 -25.70 -8.03 31.01
C THR A 12 -25.19 -8.94 29.90
N GLY A 13 -25.86 -8.92 28.75
CA GLY A 13 -25.44 -9.65 27.56
C GLY A 13 -24.07 -9.17 27.10
N LEU A 14 -23.15 -10.12 26.93
CA LEU A 14 -21.87 -9.92 26.25
C LEU A 14 -22.16 -9.73 24.75
N VAL A 15 -22.14 -8.50 24.26
CA VAL A 15 -22.14 -8.25 22.81
C VAL A 15 -20.72 -8.47 22.31
N VAL A 16 -20.46 -9.68 21.82
CA VAL A 16 -19.27 -9.95 21.00
C VAL A 16 -19.50 -9.29 19.65
N GLY A 17 -19.01 -8.06 19.50
CA GLY A 17 -18.96 -7.39 18.21
C GLY A 17 -17.90 -8.06 17.34
N LEU A 18 -18.30 -9.02 16.51
CA LEU A 18 -17.47 -9.56 15.44
C LEU A 18 -17.35 -8.48 14.34
N VAL A 19 -16.31 -7.66 14.39
CA VAL A 19 -15.94 -6.79 13.28
C VAL A 19 -15.23 -7.65 12.23
N MET A 20 -16.00 -8.24 11.32
CA MET A 20 -15.44 -8.75 10.07
C MET A 20 -15.05 -7.55 9.22
N ALA A 21 -13.75 -7.24 9.18
CA ALA A 21 -13.19 -6.36 8.17
C ALA A 21 -13.33 -7.07 6.82
N LEU A 22 -14.39 -6.75 6.07
CA LEU A 22 -14.52 -7.16 4.68
C LEU A 22 -13.43 -6.42 3.89
N ALA A 23 -12.30 -7.09 3.65
CA ALA A 23 -11.39 -6.68 2.60
C ALA A 23 -12.15 -6.89 1.28
N TYR A 24 -12.67 -5.80 0.71
CA TYR A 24 -13.23 -5.85 -0.63
C TYR A 24 -12.07 -6.01 -1.60
N PRO A 25 -11.99 -7.11 -2.37
CA PRO A 25 -11.06 -7.15 -3.48
C PRO A 25 -11.55 -6.12 -4.52
N SER A 26 -10.94 -4.94 -4.53
CA SER A 26 -11.14 -3.95 -5.59
C SER A 26 -10.65 -4.58 -6.90
N HIS A 27 -11.58 -5.04 -7.73
CA HIS A 27 -11.27 -5.62 -9.04
C HIS A 27 -11.15 -4.49 -10.07
N ALA A 28 -10.00 -3.83 -10.14
CA ALA A 28 -9.57 -3.35 -11.44
C ALA A 28 -9.31 -4.56 -12.33
N SER A 29 -9.56 -4.44 -13.63
CA SER A 29 -9.38 -5.55 -14.57
C SER A 29 -7.90 -5.96 -14.64
N PRO A 30 -7.54 -7.21 -14.28
CA PRO A 30 -6.20 -7.74 -14.49
C PRO A 30 -5.76 -7.49 -15.94
N GLY A 31 -4.51 -7.08 -16.14
CA GLY A 31 -3.99 -6.72 -17.46
C GLY A 31 -3.97 -5.22 -17.79
N SER A 32 -4.42 -4.35 -16.90
CA SER A 32 -4.21 -2.91 -17.06
C SER A 32 -2.76 -2.54 -16.75
N ALA A 33 -2.15 -1.71 -17.60
CA ALA A 33 -0.79 -1.22 -17.39
C ALA A 33 -0.77 -0.10 -16.35
N ILE A 34 0.23 -0.11 -15.48
CA ILE A 34 0.50 1.06 -14.62
C ILE A 34 0.86 2.24 -15.52
N PRO A 35 0.19 3.41 -15.38
CA PRO A 35 0.53 4.57 -16.19
C PRO A 35 2.00 4.98 -16.00
N GLU A 36 2.60 5.55 -17.04
CA GLU A 36 3.99 6.00 -16.96
C GLU A 36 4.13 7.26 -16.11
N VAL A 37 5.07 7.26 -15.14
CA VAL A 37 5.48 8.47 -14.41
C VAL A 37 6.97 8.48 -14.16
N LYS A 38 7.55 9.66 -14.34
CA LYS A 38 8.90 9.98 -13.88
C LYS A 38 8.85 10.31 -12.39
N ALA A 39 9.50 9.49 -11.60
CA ALA A 39 9.58 9.61 -10.16
C ALA A 39 11.04 9.59 -9.71
N GLU A 40 11.22 9.71 -8.40
CA GLU A 40 12.53 9.75 -7.75
C GLU A 40 12.45 8.97 -6.43
N THR A 41 13.51 8.21 -6.14
CA THR A 41 13.68 7.62 -4.81
C THR A 41 14.02 8.71 -3.77
N LEU A 42 13.88 8.44 -2.48
CA LEU A 42 14.32 9.40 -1.46
C LEU A 42 15.83 9.69 -1.49
N ASN A 43 16.63 8.83 -2.12
CA ASN A 43 18.06 9.05 -2.40
C ASN A 43 18.35 9.79 -3.71
N LYS A 44 17.33 10.32 -4.37
CA LYS A 44 17.44 11.09 -5.61
C LYS A 44 17.76 10.27 -6.87
N ALA A 45 17.62 8.95 -6.81
CA ALA A 45 17.74 8.12 -8.01
C ALA A 45 16.47 8.29 -8.85
N LYS A 46 16.64 8.65 -10.12
CA LYS A 46 15.52 8.79 -11.06
C LYS A 46 15.03 7.42 -11.49
N ILE A 47 13.72 7.28 -11.60
CA ILE A 47 13.06 6.06 -12.08
C ILE A 47 11.85 6.43 -12.92
N VAL A 48 11.67 5.77 -14.05
CA VAL A 48 10.46 5.84 -14.87
C VAL A 48 9.63 4.60 -14.59
N VAL A 49 8.55 4.75 -13.85
CA VAL A 49 7.63 3.65 -13.53
C VAL A 49 6.63 3.50 -14.69
N PRO A 50 6.36 2.29 -15.22
CA PRO A 50 7.02 1.01 -14.92
C PRO A 50 8.25 0.71 -15.80
N LYS A 51 8.58 1.56 -16.76
CA LYS A 51 9.62 1.33 -17.79
C LYS A 51 10.97 0.85 -17.26
N ASP A 52 11.39 1.34 -16.11
CA ASP A 52 12.68 1.03 -15.49
C ASP A 52 12.62 -0.16 -14.52
N PHE A 53 11.52 -0.90 -14.48
CA PHE A 53 11.43 -2.14 -13.70
C PHE A 53 12.38 -3.21 -14.25
N THR A 54 13.21 -3.75 -13.37
CA THR A 54 14.20 -4.76 -13.73
C THR A 54 13.81 -6.18 -13.33
N ALA A 55 12.99 -6.30 -12.28
CA ALA A 55 12.57 -7.59 -11.72
C ALA A 55 11.43 -8.24 -12.50
N GLU A 56 11.35 -9.57 -12.45
CA GLU A 56 10.26 -10.34 -13.08
C GLU A 56 8.89 -10.00 -12.49
N ARG A 57 8.85 -9.75 -11.17
CA ARG A 57 7.67 -9.30 -10.44
C ARG A 57 8.01 -8.03 -9.65
N ASN A 58 7.12 -7.05 -9.72
CA ASN A 58 7.28 -5.79 -9.00
C ASN A 58 6.06 -5.59 -8.10
N VAL A 59 6.31 -5.48 -6.79
CA VAL A 59 5.27 -5.24 -5.78
C VAL A 59 5.27 -3.76 -5.44
N LEU A 60 4.18 -3.08 -5.76
CA LEU A 60 4.01 -1.64 -5.60
C LEU A 60 3.11 -1.41 -4.39
N LEU A 61 3.67 -0.83 -3.33
CA LEU A 61 2.95 -0.49 -2.10
C LEU A 61 2.50 0.97 -2.19
N PHE A 62 1.29 1.20 -2.68
CA PHE A 62 0.73 2.54 -2.80
C PHE A 62 0.14 3.01 -1.48
N SER A 63 0.50 4.25 -1.11
CA SER A 63 -0.09 4.98 0.02
C SER A 63 -0.59 6.34 -0.43
N PHE A 64 -1.66 6.84 0.19
CA PHE A 64 -2.42 8.01 -0.28
C PHE A 64 -2.38 9.20 0.68
N GLY A 65 -1.62 9.10 1.78
CA GLY A 65 -1.54 10.14 2.80
C GLY A 65 -0.53 9.82 3.89
N ARG A 66 -0.26 10.79 4.77
CA ARG A 66 0.76 10.66 5.83
C ARG A 66 0.43 9.55 6.84
N ASP A 67 -0.85 9.40 7.18
CA ASP A 67 -1.31 8.41 8.17
C ASP A 67 -1.13 6.96 7.69
N MET A 68 -0.79 6.77 6.41
CA MET A 68 -0.51 5.46 5.82
C MET A 68 0.95 5.04 5.90
N GLN A 69 1.84 5.87 6.44
CA GLN A 69 3.25 5.49 6.55
C GLN A 69 3.41 4.18 7.32
N ALA A 70 2.91 4.11 8.55
CA ALA A 70 3.01 2.92 9.39
C ALA A 70 2.42 1.64 8.76
N PRO A 71 1.18 1.62 8.23
CA PRO A 71 0.65 0.42 7.61
C PRO A 71 1.37 0.03 6.31
N THR A 72 1.91 0.99 5.55
CA THR A 72 2.69 0.69 4.33
C THR A 72 4.09 0.16 4.65
N ASP A 73 4.75 0.74 5.67
CA ASP A 73 6.04 0.25 6.16
C ASP A 73 5.91 -1.17 6.76
N ALA A 74 4.76 -1.50 7.37
CA ALA A 74 4.46 -2.87 7.83
C ALA A 74 4.41 -3.87 6.67
N TRP A 75 3.76 -3.50 5.55
CA TRP A 75 3.78 -4.30 4.33
C TRP A 75 5.19 -4.47 3.76
N ASP A 76 5.97 -3.39 3.71
CA ASP A 76 7.34 -3.40 3.21
C ASP A 76 8.24 -4.35 4.04
N ALA A 77 8.10 -4.31 5.36
CA ALA A 77 8.81 -5.21 6.27
C ALA A 77 8.38 -6.68 6.11
N ALA A 78 7.07 -6.95 5.98
CA ALA A 78 6.55 -8.30 5.85
C ALA A 78 6.94 -9.00 4.53
N LEU A 79 7.14 -8.22 3.47
CA LEU A 79 7.59 -8.68 2.16
C LEU A 79 9.11 -8.63 2.00
N ALA A 80 9.86 -8.15 2.99
CA ALA A 80 11.32 -8.11 2.93
C ALA A 80 11.98 -9.48 2.64
N PRO A 81 11.49 -10.62 3.18
CA PRO A 81 12.02 -11.94 2.86
C PRO A 81 11.73 -12.41 1.43
N ASP A 82 10.70 -11.85 0.78
CA ASP A 82 10.29 -12.22 -0.58
C ASP A 82 11.11 -11.47 -1.65
N ARG A 83 11.96 -10.52 -1.25
CA ARG A 83 12.77 -9.72 -2.17
C ARG A 83 13.91 -10.52 -2.76
N ASP A 84 14.02 -10.45 -4.07
CA ASP A 84 15.13 -10.97 -4.87
C ASP A 84 15.40 -9.93 -5.95
N GLY A 85 16.59 -9.34 -5.97
CA GLY A 85 16.92 -8.21 -6.87
C GLY A 85 16.71 -8.49 -8.36
N THR A 86 16.52 -9.75 -8.76
CA THR A 86 16.19 -10.16 -10.13
C THR A 86 14.78 -10.71 -10.29
N ALA A 87 14.26 -11.46 -9.31
CA ALA A 87 12.93 -12.07 -9.41
C ALA A 87 11.82 -11.16 -8.85
N VAL A 88 12.06 -10.50 -7.71
CA VAL A 88 11.03 -9.77 -6.97
C VAL A 88 11.57 -8.48 -6.37
N GLN A 89 11.08 -7.34 -6.87
CA GLN A 89 11.36 -6.04 -6.28
C GLN A 89 10.12 -5.50 -5.55
N VAL A 90 10.31 -4.91 -4.37
CA VAL A 90 9.26 -4.24 -3.60
C VAL A 90 9.56 -2.75 -3.53
N TYR A 91 8.57 -1.93 -3.85
CA TYR A 91 8.65 -0.47 -3.84
C TYR A 91 7.60 0.11 -2.90
N ASN A 92 8.02 1.02 -2.02
CA ASN A 92 7.10 1.86 -1.27
C ASN A 92 6.81 3.12 -2.09
N MET A 93 5.56 3.32 -2.49
CA MET A 93 5.17 4.34 -3.47
C MET A 93 4.10 5.28 -2.91
N PRO A 94 4.47 6.29 -2.11
CA PRO A 94 3.55 7.36 -1.73
C PRO A 94 3.03 8.09 -2.96
N LEU A 95 1.73 8.00 -3.20
CA LEU A 95 1.02 8.65 -4.30
C LEU A 95 0.51 10.01 -3.83
N ILE A 96 1.13 11.08 -4.33
CA ILE A 96 0.84 12.46 -3.92
C ILE A 96 0.41 13.26 -5.15
N PRO A 97 -0.78 13.91 -5.14
CA PRO A 97 -1.16 14.84 -6.22
C PRO A 97 -0.10 15.92 -6.39
N ASN A 98 0.31 16.19 -7.64
CA ASN A 98 1.43 17.09 -7.94
C ASN A 98 1.21 18.52 -7.37
N PRO A 99 1.98 18.94 -6.34
CA PRO A 99 1.81 20.25 -5.72
C PRO A 99 2.72 21.34 -6.32
N GLY A 100 3.48 21.03 -7.39
CA GLY A 100 4.52 21.90 -7.96
C GLY A 100 5.92 21.66 -7.38
N ALA A 101 6.95 22.03 -8.14
CA ALA A 101 8.35 21.62 -7.89
C ALA A 101 8.93 22.05 -6.53
N ILE A 102 8.55 23.24 -6.05
CA ILE A 102 9.02 23.77 -4.75
C ILE A 102 8.48 22.90 -3.61
N VAL A 103 7.17 22.63 -3.62
CA VAL A 103 6.51 21.83 -2.59
C VAL A 103 6.96 20.37 -2.65
N ARG A 104 7.18 19.81 -3.85
CA ARG A 104 7.79 18.47 -4.03
C ARG A 104 9.13 18.36 -3.31
N SER A 105 10.00 19.34 -3.48
CA SER A 105 11.32 19.35 -2.85
C SER A 105 11.22 19.37 -1.32
N PHE A 106 10.28 20.14 -0.77
CA PHE A 106 10.03 20.21 0.67
C PHE A 106 9.50 18.88 1.22
N ILE A 107 8.49 18.28 0.58
CA ILE A 107 7.90 16.99 1.00
C ILE A 107 8.96 15.88 0.96
N SER A 108 9.64 15.71 -0.19
CA SER A 108 10.69 14.68 -0.32
C SER A 108 11.86 14.91 0.64
N GLY A 109 12.19 16.17 0.94
CA GLY A 109 13.19 16.52 1.95
C GLY A 109 12.78 16.09 3.37
N GLY A 110 11.53 16.39 3.76
CA GLY A 110 10.98 15.97 5.05
C GLY A 110 10.93 14.45 5.19
N MET A 111 10.47 13.73 4.15
CA MET A 111 10.45 12.27 4.15
C MET A 111 11.85 11.64 4.29
N ARG A 112 12.87 12.26 3.68
CA ARG A 112 14.26 11.81 3.83
C ARG A 112 14.73 11.86 5.28
N GLY A 113 14.26 12.83 6.06
CA GLY A 113 14.54 12.92 7.50
C GLY A 113 13.88 11.81 8.32
N ILE A 114 12.77 11.24 7.84
CA ILE A 114 12.04 10.15 8.52
C ILE A 114 12.69 8.79 8.23
N TYR A 115 13.02 8.53 6.96
CA TYR A 115 13.68 7.29 6.55
C TYR A 115 15.20 7.45 6.68
N GLU A 116 15.80 7.25 7.86
CA GLU A 116 17.24 7.49 8.04
C GLU A 116 18.15 6.50 7.28
N ASP A 117 17.71 5.24 7.15
CA ASP A 117 18.44 4.20 6.43
C ASP A 117 18.46 4.46 4.92
N LYS A 118 19.67 4.57 4.37
CA LYS A 118 19.89 4.75 2.93
C LYS A 118 19.28 3.60 2.11
N ALA A 119 19.37 2.35 2.56
CA ALA A 119 18.83 1.21 1.82
C ALA A 119 17.30 1.24 1.73
N LEU A 120 16.61 1.75 2.77
CA LEU A 120 15.16 2.00 2.71
C LEU A 120 14.85 3.15 1.75
N ARG A 121 15.60 4.25 1.81
CA ARG A 121 15.41 5.40 0.90
C ARG A 121 15.54 5.05 -0.59
N ASP A 122 16.35 4.04 -0.95
CA ASP A 122 16.49 3.57 -2.33
C ASP A 122 15.21 2.90 -2.86
N ARG A 123 14.29 2.48 -1.99
CA ARG A 123 13.04 1.78 -2.36
C ARG A 123 11.78 2.60 -2.14
N VAL A 124 11.87 3.73 -1.44
CA VAL A 124 10.76 4.68 -1.31
C VAL A 124 10.77 5.61 -2.51
N VAL A 125 9.86 5.39 -3.45
CA VAL A 125 9.70 6.14 -4.69
C VAL A 125 8.51 7.08 -4.54
N VAL A 126 8.75 8.39 -4.41
CA VAL A 126 7.66 9.34 -4.20
C VAL A 126 7.00 9.66 -5.56
N MET A 127 5.75 9.25 -5.70
CA MET A 127 4.99 9.33 -6.94
C MET A 127 4.16 10.61 -6.95
N TYR A 128 4.71 11.68 -7.52
CA TYR A 128 3.96 12.91 -7.72
C TYR A 128 3.17 12.87 -9.03
N VAL A 129 1.88 12.60 -8.92
CA VAL A 129 1.03 12.23 -10.05
C VAL A 129 -0.07 13.25 -10.34
N GLU A 130 -0.65 13.15 -11.53
CA GLU A 130 -1.89 13.84 -11.86
C GLU A 130 -3.08 12.97 -11.43
N GLU A 131 -3.85 13.45 -10.46
CA GLU A 131 -4.88 12.65 -9.79
C GLU A 131 -5.95 12.12 -10.76
N LYS A 132 -6.43 12.97 -11.68
CA LYS A 132 -7.44 12.61 -12.69
C LYS A 132 -6.98 11.53 -13.68
N THR A 133 -5.68 11.26 -13.74
CA THR A 133 -5.10 10.20 -14.59
C THR A 133 -4.80 8.95 -13.76
N TYR A 134 -4.10 9.10 -12.64
CA TYR A 134 -3.60 7.95 -11.87
C TYR A 134 -4.66 7.24 -11.04
N PHE A 135 -5.55 7.97 -10.40
CA PHE A 135 -6.51 7.37 -9.47
C PHE A 135 -7.56 6.52 -10.21
N PRO A 136 -8.14 6.97 -11.35
CA PRO A 136 -9.00 6.11 -12.14
C PRO A 136 -8.26 4.90 -12.74
N ALA A 137 -7.03 5.08 -13.22
CA ALA A 137 -6.26 3.97 -13.79
C ALA A 137 -5.91 2.89 -12.76
N LEU A 138 -5.72 3.30 -11.51
CA LEU A 138 -5.50 2.40 -10.38
C LEU A 138 -6.82 2.03 -9.67
N ASP A 139 -7.99 2.39 -10.18
CA ASP A 139 -9.30 2.17 -9.54
C ASP A 139 -9.32 2.55 -8.03
N VAL A 140 -8.66 3.65 -7.69
CA VAL A 140 -8.53 4.11 -6.30
C VAL A 140 -9.82 4.80 -5.90
N THR A 141 -10.71 4.02 -5.30
CA THR A 141 -11.99 4.49 -4.73
C THR A 141 -11.90 4.68 -3.22
N ASP A 142 -11.02 3.93 -2.56
CA ASP A 142 -10.72 4.04 -1.13
C ASP A 142 -9.26 4.47 -0.92
N LYS A 143 -9.08 5.55 -0.15
CA LYS A 143 -7.78 6.10 0.24
C LYS A 143 -7.55 5.96 1.75
N SER A 144 -8.19 4.99 2.41
CA SER A 144 -8.08 4.74 3.86
C SER A 144 -7.17 3.57 4.22
N ALA A 145 -6.78 2.75 3.25
CA ALA A 145 -5.80 1.68 3.42
C ALA A 145 -4.78 1.59 2.27
N PRO A 146 -3.60 0.99 2.49
CA PRO A 146 -2.63 0.74 1.43
C PRO A 146 -3.20 -0.13 0.31
N LEU A 147 -2.81 0.16 -0.93
CA LEU A 147 -3.10 -0.65 -2.11
C LEU A 147 -1.81 -1.33 -2.56
N ILE A 148 -1.84 -2.65 -2.71
CA ILE A 148 -0.69 -3.47 -3.05
C ILE A 148 -0.94 -4.07 -4.43
N VAL A 149 -0.16 -3.65 -5.41
CA VAL A 149 -0.28 -4.12 -6.79
C VAL A 149 0.94 -4.94 -7.15
N VAL A 150 0.73 -6.12 -7.72
CA VAL A 150 1.80 -6.95 -8.28
C VAL A 150 1.75 -6.83 -9.79
N THR A 151 2.86 -6.41 -10.39
CA THR A 151 3.01 -6.33 -11.84
C THR A 151 4.06 -7.31 -12.35
N ASP A 152 3.99 -7.63 -13.63
CA ASP A 152 5.12 -8.20 -14.34
C ASP A 152 6.23 -7.14 -14.59
N LYS A 153 7.27 -7.54 -15.32
CA LYS A 153 8.39 -6.67 -15.70
C LYS A 153 7.98 -5.50 -16.62
N ALA A 154 6.94 -5.68 -17.44
CA ALA A 154 6.44 -4.63 -18.32
C ALA A 154 5.51 -3.63 -17.60
N GLY A 155 5.21 -3.88 -16.31
CA GLY A 155 4.27 -3.06 -15.55
C GLY A 155 2.81 -3.40 -15.80
N ILE A 156 2.53 -4.56 -16.38
CA ILE A 156 1.17 -5.08 -16.52
C ILE A 156 0.76 -5.71 -15.20
N GLU A 157 -0.40 -5.33 -14.70
CA GLU A 157 -0.91 -5.87 -13.45
C GLU A 157 -1.23 -7.38 -13.56
N VAL A 158 -0.63 -8.15 -12.65
CA VAL A 158 -0.92 -9.56 -12.41
C VAL A 158 -2.11 -9.70 -11.44
N GLY A 159 -2.19 -8.79 -10.47
CA GLY A 159 -3.30 -8.65 -9.53
C GLY A 159 -2.97 -7.67 -8.40
N ARG A 160 -3.93 -7.50 -7.48
CA ARG A 160 -3.84 -6.55 -6.38
C ARG A 160 -4.58 -6.99 -5.13
N VAL A 161 -4.23 -6.42 -3.99
CA VAL A 161 -5.00 -6.46 -2.75
C VAL A 161 -5.04 -5.06 -2.12
N GLN A 162 -6.07 -4.76 -1.34
CA GLN A 162 -6.17 -3.50 -0.61
C GLN A 162 -6.47 -3.78 0.87
N GLY A 163 -5.78 -3.09 1.77
CA GLY A 163 -5.99 -3.24 3.21
C GLY A 163 -4.73 -3.12 4.05
N ASN A 164 -4.95 -3.03 5.36
CA ASN A 164 -3.86 -3.19 6.32
C ASN A 164 -3.33 -4.63 6.31
N LEU A 165 -2.05 -4.78 6.64
CA LEU A 165 -1.38 -6.08 6.65
C LEU A 165 -2.17 -7.10 7.50
N SER A 166 -2.47 -8.25 6.89
CA SER A 166 -2.98 -9.44 7.56
C SER A 166 -2.35 -10.68 6.92
N GLU A 167 -2.36 -11.81 7.63
CA GLU A 167 -1.82 -13.06 7.11
C GLU A 167 -2.49 -13.50 5.81
N ALA A 168 -3.81 -13.31 5.71
CA ALA A 168 -4.59 -13.66 4.52
C ALA A 168 -4.17 -12.82 3.31
N LEU A 169 -4.13 -11.49 3.45
CA LEU A 169 -3.74 -10.60 2.34
C LEU A 169 -2.26 -10.81 1.95
N LEU A 170 -1.37 -11.05 2.93
CA LEU A 170 0.04 -11.35 2.65
C LEU A 170 0.18 -12.66 1.86
N ALA A 171 -0.57 -13.69 2.23
CA ALA A 171 -0.58 -14.95 1.50
C ALA A 171 -1.08 -14.77 0.05
N ASP A 172 -2.07 -13.92 -0.17
CA ASP A 172 -2.58 -13.61 -1.51
C ASP A 172 -1.57 -12.84 -2.37
N VAL A 173 -0.89 -11.83 -1.81
CA VAL A 173 0.23 -11.14 -2.50
C VAL A 173 1.31 -12.14 -2.89
N ARG A 174 1.69 -13.03 -1.99
CA ARG A 174 2.69 -14.08 -2.26
C ARG A 174 2.26 -15.05 -3.35
N LYS A 175 0.96 -15.35 -3.49
CA LYS A 175 0.45 -16.15 -4.62
C LYS A 175 0.62 -15.39 -5.94
N LEU A 176 0.35 -14.09 -5.96
CA LEU A 176 0.52 -13.24 -7.13
C LEU A 176 1.99 -13.13 -7.56
N ILE A 177 2.93 -13.07 -6.61
CA ILE A 177 4.38 -13.07 -6.88
C ILE A 177 4.83 -14.36 -7.58
N ARG A 178 4.21 -15.52 -7.26
CA ARG A 178 4.60 -16.81 -7.82
C ARG A 178 3.90 -17.19 -9.14
N LYS A 179 2.88 -16.44 -9.53
CA LYS A 179 2.15 -16.65 -10.77
C LYS A 179 2.97 -16.15 -11.95
#